data_AF-X1MI15-F1
#
_entry.id   AF-X1MI15-F1
#
_cell.length_a   1.000
_cell.length_b   1.000
_cell.length_c   1.000
_cell.angle_alpha   90.00
_cell.angle_beta   90.00
_cell.angle_gamma   90.00
#
_symmetry.space_group_name_H-M   'P 1'
#
loop_
_entity.id
_entity.type
_entity.pdbx_description
1 polymer ?
#
loop_
_entity_poly.entity_id
_entity_poly.type
_entity_poly.pdbx_seq_one_letter_code
_entity_poly.pdbx_strand_id
1 'polypeptide(L)'
;VSGKMMLPVGLKSDRKSRAEKMIECSIESEIKLFSEIQRIEFKTKFDNRVCDHRLQVEFPTAIKSDYVYADGHFDVVKRSINVPDSEGWQEKVYKTAHNSGFVDIDDGEYGLAILNKGLPEYEIIPDNNTIALTLLRSVGWLSRGDLEYRKENAGPSLPTPEAQCLGENTFSYALIPHQGSWYDARISQKTRQYKCYLP
;
A
#
# COMPACT_ATOMS: atom_id res chain seq x y z
N VAL A 1 4.40 14.63 -12.42
CA VAL A 1 5.27 13.58 -13.00
C VAL A 1 4.38 12.62 -13.75
N SER A 2 4.66 12.31 -15.01
CA SER A 2 3.84 11.40 -15.82
C SER A 2 4.70 10.36 -16.51
N GLY A 3 4.12 9.20 -16.79
CA GLY A 3 4.81 8.07 -17.38
C GLY A 3 3.86 7.01 -17.90
N LYS A 4 4.46 5.97 -18.47
CA LYS A 4 3.78 4.80 -19.03
C LYS A 4 4.45 3.54 -18.49
N MET A 5 3.63 2.60 -18.05
CA MET A 5 4.09 1.31 -17.55
C MET A 5 3.68 0.21 -18.53
N MET A 6 4.65 -0.53 -19.05
CA MET A 6 4.37 -1.76 -19.79
C MET A 6 4.11 -2.87 -18.78
N LEU A 7 2.88 -3.37 -18.73
CA LEU A 7 2.44 -4.38 -17.77
C LEU A 7 1.90 -5.63 -18.47
N PRO A 8 2.19 -6.84 -17.97
CA PRO A 8 1.54 -8.05 -18.42
C PRO A 8 0.02 -7.93 -18.36
N VAL A 9 -0.68 -8.40 -19.40
CA VAL A 9 -2.14 -8.31 -19.50
C VAL A 9 -2.89 -9.02 -18.35
N GLY A 10 -2.24 -10.00 -17.72
CA GLY A 10 -2.79 -10.75 -16.59
C GLY A 10 -1.95 -11.98 -16.28
N LEU A 11 -2.53 -12.93 -15.57
CA LEU A 11 -1.93 -14.25 -15.39
C LEU A 11 -2.07 -15.12 -16.65
N LYS A 12 -1.15 -16.09 -16.83
CA LYS A 12 -1.35 -17.20 -17.78
C LYS A 12 -2.55 -18.06 -17.34
N SER A 13 -3.07 -18.90 -18.24
CA SER A 13 -4.22 -19.77 -17.96
C SER A 13 -3.97 -20.75 -16.81
N ASP A 14 -2.72 -21.21 -16.64
CA ASP A 14 -2.29 -22.04 -15.51
C ASP A 14 -2.08 -21.27 -14.20
N ARG A 15 -2.09 -19.93 -14.28
CA ARG A 15 -1.95 -18.98 -13.17
C ARG A 15 -0.63 -19.07 -12.40
N LYS A 16 0.37 -19.76 -12.94
CA LYS A 16 1.69 -19.93 -12.32
C LYS A 16 2.65 -18.79 -12.62
N SER A 17 2.33 -17.97 -13.62
CA SER A 17 3.14 -16.83 -14.04
C SER A 17 2.28 -15.78 -14.74
N ARG A 18 2.86 -14.60 -14.97
CA ARG A 18 2.20 -13.54 -15.75
C ARG A 18 2.34 -13.81 -17.25
N ALA A 19 1.36 -13.36 -18.02
CA ALA A 19 1.38 -13.45 -19.47
C ALA A 19 2.52 -12.63 -20.08
N GLU A 20 3.03 -13.04 -21.24
CA GLU A 20 4.11 -12.32 -21.94
C GLU A 20 3.61 -11.09 -22.71
N LYS A 21 2.32 -11.09 -23.08
CA LYS A 21 1.71 -9.94 -23.76
C LYS A 21 1.63 -8.76 -22.80
N MET A 22 2.27 -7.66 -23.19
CA MET A 22 2.32 -6.41 -22.44
C MET A 22 1.33 -5.39 -22.99
N ILE A 23 0.72 -4.63 -22.09
CA ILE A 23 -0.16 -3.49 -22.40
C ILE A 23 0.40 -2.25 -21.69
N GLU A 24 0.36 -1.13 -22.39
CA GLU A 24 0.73 0.17 -21.83
C GLU A 24 -0.39 0.70 -20.93
N CYS A 25 -0.06 1.00 -19.67
CA CYS A 25 -0.94 1.67 -18.71
C CYS A 25 -0.34 3.04 -18.34
N SER A 26 -1.12 4.12 -18.41
CA SER A 26 -0.63 5.46 -18.09
C SER A 26 -0.65 5.69 -16.58
N ILE A 27 0.34 6.44 -16.08
CA ILE A 27 0.41 6.87 -14.68
C ILE A 27 0.83 8.34 -14.60
N GLU A 28 0.16 9.10 -13.75
CA GLU A 28 0.47 10.50 -13.51
C GLU A 28 0.35 10.82 -12.02
N SER A 29 1.39 11.38 -11.44
CA SER A 29 1.40 11.89 -10.06
C SER A 29 1.56 13.40 -10.05
N GLU A 30 0.54 14.09 -9.55
CA GLU A 30 0.61 15.49 -9.14
C GLU A 30 1.21 15.57 -7.74
N ILE A 31 2.20 16.45 -7.55
CA ILE A 31 2.93 16.60 -6.28
C ILE A 31 2.77 18.03 -5.82
N LYS A 32 2.26 18.23 -4.60
CA LYS A 32 2.08 19.55 -3.98
C LYS A 32 2.97 19.70 -2.76
N LEU A 33 3.68 20.83 -2.72
CA LEU A 33 4.41 21.30 -1.55
C LEU A 33 3.75 22.61 -1.10
N PHE A 34 3.67 22.81 0.20
CA PHE A 34 3.07 23.99 0.81
C PHE A 34 4.15 24.71 1.63
N SER A 35 4.11 26.04 1.67
CA SER A 35 5.09 26.80 2.46
C SER A 35 4.94 26.58 3.96
N GLU A 36 3.69 26.56 4.46
CA GLU A 36 3.38 26.52 5.90
C GLU A 36 2.81 25.18 6.39
N ILE A 37 2.79 24.15 5.53
CA ILE A 37 2.28 22.83 5.90
C ILE A 37 3.40 21.82 5.70
N GLN A 38 3.85 21.21 6.81
CA GLN A 38 4.88 20.16 6.81
C GLN A 38 4.30 18.83 6.30
N ARG A 39 3.95 18.77 5.01
CA ARG A 39 3.65 17.54 4.27
C ARG A 39 3.78 17.77 2.77
N ILE A 40 4.13 16.71 2.06
CA ILE A 40 4.09 16.67 0.60
C ILE A 40 2.86 15.84 0.22
N GLU A 41 1.96 16.41 -0.57
CA GLU A 41 0.75 15.70 -1.02
C GLU A 41 0.92 15.16 -2.43
N PHE A 42 0.40 13.96 -2.64
CA PHE A 42 0.40 13.27 -3.92
C PHE A 42 -1.02 12.95 -4.35
N LYS A 43 -1.31 13.20 -5.62
CA LYS A 43 -2.49 12.67 -6.30
C LYS A 43 -2.04 11.87 -7.51
N THR A 44 -2.19 10.55 -7.44
CA THR A 44 -1.76 9.64 -8.50
C THR A 44 -2.96 9.12 -9.26
N LYS A 45 -2.97 9.33 -10.57
CA LYS A 45 -3.93 8.77 -11.52
C LYS A 45 -3.29 7.60 -12.25
N PHE A 46 -4.04 6.53 -12.43
CA PHE A 46 -3.61 5.33 -13.15
C PHE A 46 -4.75 4.80 -14.03
N ASP A 47 -4.51 4.66 -15.33
CA ASP A 47 -5.42 3.97 -16.23
C ASP A 47 -5.08 2.47 -16.25
N ASN A 48 -5.81 1.70 -15.45
CA ASN A 48 -5.59 0.27 -15.32
C ASN A 48 -6.20 -0.49 -16.50
N ARG A 49 -5.35 -1.04 -17.37
CA ARG A 49 -5.78 -1.79 -18.56
C ARG A 49 -5.44 -3.28 -18.50
N VAL A 50 -5.02 -3.77 -17.32
CA VAL A 50 -4.52 -5.13 -17.12
C VAL A 50 -5.11 -5.78 -15.87
N CYS A 51 -5.07 -7.11 -15.82
CA CYS A 51 -5.63 -7.91 -14.74
C CYS A 51 -4.54 -8.48 -13.81
N ASP A 52 -4.98 -9.01 -12.67
CA ASP A 52 -4.21 -9.89 -11.78
C ASP A 52 -2.84 -9.31 -11.36
N HIS A 53 -2.85 -8.11 -10.78
CA HIS A 53 -1.64 -7.42 -10.34
C HIS A 53 -1.89 -6.58 -9.09
N ARG A 54 -0.79 -6.13 -8.47
CA ARG A 54 -0.79 -5.18 -7.36
C ARG A 54 0.12 -4.01 -7.73
N LEU A 55 -0.40 -2.79 -7.58
CA LEU A 55 0.35 -1.55 -7.75
C LEU A 55 0.59 -0.92 -6.38
N GLN A 56 1.86 -0.63 -6.09
CA GLN A 56 2.29 0.04 -4.87
C GLN A 56 3.08 1.30 -5.20
N VAL A 57 3.05 2.27 -4.29
CA VAL A 57 4.03 3.35 -4.24
C VAL A 57 4.97 3.08 -3.06
N GLU A 58 6.26 3.20 -3.31
CA GLU A 58 7.31 2.83 -2.36
C GLU A 58 8.07 4.07 -1.88
N PHE A 59 8.25 4.17 -0.58
CA PHE A 59 9.01 5.23 0.09
C PHE A 59 10.17 4.61 0.87
N PRO A 60 11.36 4.51 0.27
CA PRO A 60 12.55 4.08 1.00
C PRO A 60 12.83 5.04 2.15
N THR A 61 12.92 4.52 3.37
CA THR A 61 13.01 5.37 4.56
C THR A 61 14.44 5.51 5.07
N ALA A 62 15.23 4.44 4.93
CA ALA A 62 16.56 4.31 5.55
C ALA A 62 16.55 4.49 7.09
N ILE A 63 15.37 4.46 7.71
CA ILE A 63 15.18 4.58 9.16
C ILE A 63 15.39 3.21 9.79
N LYS A 64 16.31 3.11 10.75
CA LYS A 64 16.62 1.87 11.45
C LYS A 64 15.67 1.69 12.62
N SER A 65 14.65 0.86 12.41
CA SER A 65 13.66 0.53 13.44
C SER A 65 13.15 -0.88 13.24
N ASP A 66 12.80 -1.56 14.32
CA ASP A 66 12.17 -2.89 14.31
C ASP A 66 10.64 -2.81 14.33
N TYR A 67 10.09 -1.60 14.37
CA TYR A 67 8.66 -1.36 14.54
C TYR A 67 8.13 -0.27 13.63
N VAL A 68 6.84 -0.38 13.33
CA VAL A 68 6.04 0.68 12.71
C VAL A 68 4.83 0.98 13.58
N TYR A 69 4.28 2.17 13.40
CA TYR A 69 3.12 2.68 14.10
C TYR A 69 2.04 3.01 13.07
N ALA A 70 0.92 2.31 13.12
CA ALA A 70 -0.15 2.50 12.14
C ALA A 70 -1.47 2.88 12.81
N ASP A 71 -2.19 3.79 12.15
CA ASP A 71 -3.52 4.23 12.56
C ASP A 71 -4.47 3.02 12.63
N GLY A 72 -5.08 2.82 13.79
CA GLY A 72 -6.02 1.74 14.08
C GLY A 72 -7.39 2.28 14.50
N HIS A 73 -8.18 1.42 15.12
CA HIS A 73 -9.48 1.81 15.67
C HIS A 73 -9.27 2.47 17.04
N PHE A 74 -9.32 3.80 17.08
CA PHE A 74 -9.13 4.62 18.30
C PHE A 74 -7.77 4.44 18.98
N ASP A 75 -6.78 3.92 18.26
CA ASP A 75 -5.43 3.67 18.78
C ASP A 75 -4.39 3.74 17.64
N VAL A 76 -3.12 3.90 18.00
CA VAL A 76 -1.98 3.78 17.10
C VAL A 76 -1.26 2.49 17.42
N VAL A 77 -1.43 1.50 16.54
CA VAL A 77 -0.95 0.14 16.78
C VAL A 77 0.54 0.05 16.44
N LYS A 78 1.36 -0.27 17.46
CA LYS A 78 2.76 -0.65 17.27
C LYS A 78 2.85 -2.08 16.73
N ARG A 79 3.51 -2.27 15.60
CA ARG A 79 3.73 -3.60 14.98
C ARG A 79 5.20 -3.82 14.70
N SER A 80 5.70 -5.04 14.92
CA SER A 80 7.04 -5.39 14.46
C SER A 80 7.07 -5.47 12.94
N ILE A 81 8.17 -5.02 12.34
CA ILE A 81 8.41 -5.20 10.89
C ILE A 81 8.90 -6.61 10.56
N ASN A 82 9.33 -7.37 11.57
CA ASN A 82 9.80 -8.73 11.40
C ASN A 82 8.61 -9.67 11.24
N VAL A 83 8.55 -10.33 10.08
CA VAL A 83 7.53 -11.33 9.77
C VAL A 83 7.92 -12.65 10.44
N PRO A 84 7.08 -13.20 11.34
CA PRO A 84 7.39 -14.47 11.99
C PRO A 84 7.41 -15.62 10.98
N ASP A 85 8.20 -16.64 11.29
CA ASP A 85 8.14 -17.91 10.57
C ASP A 85 6.76 -18.54 10.77
N SER A 86 6.15 -18.94 9.66
CA SER A 86 4.82 -19.53 9.60
C SER A 86 4.82 -20.91 8.95
N GLU A 87 5.98 -21.58 8.95
CA GLU A 87 6.05 -22.98 8.57
C GLU A 87 5.09 -23.82 9.43
N GLY A 88 4.32 -24.69 8.76
CA GLY A 88 3.31 -25.54 9.40
C GLY A 88 1.98 -24.85 9.73
N TRP A 89 1.84 -23.53 9.51
CA TRP A 89 0.57 -22.83 9.72
C TRP A 89 -0.41 -23.12 8.58
N GLN A 90 -1.71 -23.08 8.87
CA GLN A 90 -2.76 -23.25 7.86
C GLN A 90 -2.75 -22.11 6.82
N GLU A 91 -2.48 -20.89 7.30
CA GLU A 91 -2.25 -19.71 6.48
C GLU A 91 -0.84 -19.18 6.75
N LYS A 92 -0.08 -18.95 5.68
CA LYS A 92 1.21 -18.29 5.79
C LYS A 92 0.99 -16.84 6.22
N VAL A 93 1.92 -16.30 7.00
CA VAL A 93 1.84 -14.91 7.43
C VAL A 93 1.98 -13.99 6.21
N TYR A 94 1.00 -13.09 6.07
CA TYR A 94 1.04 -12.03 5.07
C TYR A 94 1.99 -10.92 5.50
N LYS A 95 2.77 -10.38 4.57
CA LYS A 95 3.66 -9.24 4.81
C LYS A 95 2.92 -7.90 4.90
N THR A 96 1.68 -7.89 4.44
CA THR A 96 0.80 -6.70 4.42
C THR A 96 0.05 -6.55 5.73
N ALA A 97 -0.13 -5.30 6.16
CA ALA A 97 -0.89 -4.94 7.35
C ALA A 97 -1.90 -3.82 7.07
N HIS A 98 -2.90 -3.71 7.95
CA HIS A 98 -3.94 -2.68 7.87
C HIS A 98 -3.51 -1.36 8.53
N ASN A 99 -3.89 -0.26 7.90
CA ASN A 99 -3.91 1.06 8.49
C ASN A 99 -5.23 1.77 8.15
N SER A 100 -5.70 2.64 9.04
CA SER A 100 -6.93 3.40 8.79
C SER A 100 -6.67 4.76 8.14
N GLY A 101 -5.43 5.26 8.13
CA GLY A 101 -5.14 6.62 7.66
C GLY A 101 -3.67 7.01 7.61
N PHE A 102 -2.81 6.40 8.43
CA PHE A 102 -1.37 6.56 8.31
C PHE A 102 -0.61 5.31 8.75
N VAL A 103 0.62 5.20 8.26
CA VAL A 103 1.68 4.36 8.80
C VAL A 103 2.92 5.22 8.99
N ASP A 104 3.64 5.00 10.09
CA ASP A 104 4.85 5.72 10.47
C ASP A 104 5.95 4.75 10.86
N ILE A 105 7.19 5.13 10.53
CA ILE A 105 8.40 4.51 11.05
C ILE A 105 9.31 5.61 11.59
N ASP A 106 9.86 5.39 12.78
CA ASP A 106 10.79 6.31 13.44
C ASP A 106 11.88 5.54 14.19
N ASP A 107 13.04 6.18 14.39
CA ASP A 107 14.16 5.71 15.21
C ASP A 107 14.26 6.43 16.57
N GLY A 108 13.24 7.24 16.91
CA GLY A 108 13.20 8.09 18.09
C GLY A 108 13.80 9.50 17.91
N GLU A 109 14.62 9.74 16.88
CA GLU A 109 15.14 11.08 16.54
C GLU A 109 14.49 11.63 15.27
N TYR A 110 14.30 10.78 14.25
CA TYR A 110 13.69 11.12 12.98
C TYR A 110 12.69 10.06 12.54
N GLY A 111 11.68 10.48 11.79
CA GLY A 111 10.64 9.59 11.31
C GLY A 111 10.08 9.97 9.94
N LEU A 112 9.38 9.02 9.34
CA LEU A 112 8.68 9.17 8.08
C LEU A 112 7.26 8.59 8.17
N ALA A 113 6.27 9.47 8.06
CA ALA A 113 4.86 9.10 8.03
C ALA A 113 4.30 9.15 6.60
N ILE A 114 3.56 8.11 6.23
CA ILE A 114 2.72 8.05 5.03
C ILE A 114 1.26 8.14 5.45
N LEU A 115 0.59 9.21 5.04
CA LEU A 115 -0.84 9.44 5.24
C LEU A 115 -1.59 9.04 3.97
N ASN A 116 -2.84 8.60 4.09
CA ASN A 116 -3.67 8.26 2.93
C ASN A 116 -5.15 8.57 3.12
N LYS A 117 -5.88 8.59 2.00
CA LYS A 117 -7.34 8.65 1.94
C LYS A 117 -7.89 7.36 1.31
N GLY A 118 -8.20 6.38 2.15
CA GLY A 118 -8.85 5.13 1.71
C GLY A 118 -7.91 4.09 1.11
N LEU A 119 -6.62 4.10 1.51
CA LEU A 119 -5.61 3.11 1.09
C LEU A 119 -5.19 2.29 2.32
N PRO A 120 -5.97 1.25 2.67
CA PRO A 120 -5.87 0.62 3.99
C PRO A 120 -4.70 -0.37 4.10
N GLU A 121 -4.03 -0.72 3.01
CA GLU A 121 -2.99 -1.74 3.00
C GLU A 121 -1.60 -1.13 2.81
N TYR A 122 -0.67 -1.51 3.68
CA TYR A 122 0.75 -1.25 3.52
C TYR A 122 1.57 -2.50 3.81
N GLU A 123 2.83 -2.53 3.40
CA GLU A 123 3.84 -3.47 3.88
C GLU A 123 5.18 -2.75 4.07
N ILE A 124 6.07 -3.35 4.86
CA ILE A 124 7.44 -2.88 5.03
C ILE A 124 8.35 -3.81 4.24
N ILE A 125 8.99 -3.29 3.21
CA ILE A 125 9.97 -4.03 2.41
C ILE A 125 11.34 -3.94 3.13
N PRO A 126 12.02 -5.08 3.35
CA PRO A 126 13.34 -5.13 4.00
C PRO A 126 14.45 -4.33 3.30
N ASP A 127 15.66 -4.39 3.86
CA ASP A 127 16.91 -3.71 3.44
C ASP A 127 16.94 -2.19 3.67
N ASN A 128 15.84 -1.48 3.39
CA ASN A 128 15.73 -0.01 3.59
C ASN A 128 14.50 0.41 4.39
N ASN A 129 13.82 -0.54 5.03
CA ASN A 129 12.55 -0.33 5.74
C ASN A 129 11.57 0.51 4.91
N THR A 130 11.45 0.17 3.62
CA THR A 130 10.65 0.91 2.66
C THR A 130 9.17 0.74 3.01
N ILE A 131 8.46 1.85 3.19
CA ILE A 131 7.01 1.81 3.32
C ILE A 131 6.41 1.67 1.91
N ALA A 132 5.78 0.53 1.64
CA ALA A 132 5.08 0.29 0.39
C ALA A 132 3.57 0.39 0.62
N LEU A 133 2.95 1.46 0.10
CA LEU A 133 1.51 1.70 0.19
C LEU A 133 0.82 1.11 -1.05
N THR A 134 -0.13 0.21 -0.85
CA THR A 134 -0.90 -0.37 -1.96
C THR A 134 -1.88 0.66 -2.50
N LEU A 135 -1.75 0.99 -3.79
CA LEU A 135 -2.67 1.87 -4.51
C LEU A 135 -3.82 1.06 -5.13
N LEU A 136 -3.49 -0.07 -5.75
CA LEU A 136 -4.46 -0.91 -6.45
C LEU A 136 -4.11 -2.39 -6.28
N ARG A 137 -5.13 -3.23 -6.08
CA ARG A 137 -5.00 -4.69 -6.20
C ARG A 137 -6.15 -5.21 -7.06
N SER A 138 -5.80 -5.80 -8.19
CA SER A 138 -6.73 -6.34 -9.19
C SER A 138 -6.77 -7.85 -9.09
N VAL A 139 -7.96 -8.42 -8.84
CA VAL A 139 -8.19 -9.86 -8.74
C VAL A 139 -9.45 -10.28 -9.50
N GLY A 140 -9.48 -11.51 -10.01
CA GLY A 140 -10.60 -11.99 -10.82
C GLY A 140 -11.60 -12.91 -10.13
N TRP A 141 -11.38 -13.26 -8.85
CA TRP A 141 -12.14 -14.29 -8.15
C TRP A 141 -12.33 -13.95 -6.67
N LEU A 142 -13.51 -14.27 -6.13
CA LEU A 142 -13.84 -14.08 -4.72
C LEU A 142 -13.03 -14.98 -3.78
N SER A 143 -12.93 -16.26 -4.11
CA SER A 143 -12.12 -17.24 -3.39
C SER A 143 -11.54 -18.25 -4.37
N ARG A 144 -10.37 -18.74 -4.02
CA ARG A 144 -9.57 -19.69 -4.78
C ARG A 144 -8.80 -20.60 -3.82
N GLY A 145 -8.65 -21.86 -4.21
CA GLY A 145 -7.90 -22.88 -3.47
C GLY A 145 -6.49 -23.13 -4.03
N ASP A 146 -6.14 -22.49 -5.15
CA ASP A 146 -4.82 -22.54 -5.78
C ASP A 146 -3.92 -21.37 -5.32
N LEU A 147 -4.13 -20.82 -4.12
CA LEU A 147 -3.33 -19.72 -3.58
C LEU A 147 -2.12 -20.25 -2.80
N GLU A 148 -0.97 -19.59 -2.96
CA GLU A 148 0.27 -19.97 -2.27
C GLU A 148 0.20 -19.81 -0.75
N TYR A 149 -0.49 -18.76 -0.29
CA TYR A 149 -0.57 -18.39 1.13
C TYR A 149 -1.67 -19.14 1.89
N ARG A 150 -2.61 -19.77 1.18
CA ARG A 150 -3.78 -20.43 1.76
C ARG A 150 -4.26 -21.54 0.84
N LYS A 151 -4.17 -22.79 1.31
CA LYS A 151 -4.41 -23.99 0.48
C LYS A 151 -5.89 -24.34 0.30
N GLU A 152 -6.77 -23.85 1.16
CA GLU A 152 -8.20 -24.13 1.10
C GLU A 152 -8.97 -22.97 0.47
N ASN A 153 -10.28 -23.11 0.28
CA ASN A 153 -11.16 -22.01 -0.11
C ASN A 153 -11.73 -21.32 1.14
N ALA A 154 -11.74 -20.00 1.16
CA ALA A 154 -12.36 -19.21 2.23
C ALA A 154 -13.83 -18.88 1.91
N GLY A 155 -14.27 -19.21 0.70
CA GLY A 155 -15.62 -18.99 0.21
C GLY A 155 -15.84 -19.64 -1.16
N PRO A 156 -16.97 -19.39 -1.82
CA PRO A 156 -17.27 -19.98 -3.11
C PRO A 156 -16.33 -19.44 -4.20
N SER A 157 -15.94 -20.32 -5.12
CA SER A 157 -15.10 -19.96 -6.27
C SER A 157 -15.94 -19.26 -7.34
N LEU A 158 -16.25 -17.98 -7.11
CA LEU A 158 -17.04 -17.15 -8.02
C LEU A 158 -16.15 -16.16 -8.79
N PRO A 159 -16.33 -16.02 -10.11
CA PRO A 159 -15.65 -15.00 -10.89
C PRO A 159 -16.18 -13.61 -10.51
N THR A 160 -15.26 -12.67 -10.32
CA THR A 160 -15.55 -11.27 -9.96
C THR A 160 -14.83 -10.35 -10.95
N PRO A 161 -15.27 -10.26 -12.21
CA PRO A 161 -14.54 -9.55 -13.26
C PRO A 161 -14.32 -8.06 -12.94
N GLU A 162 -15.28 -7.42 -12.26
CA GLU A 162 -15.17 -6.01 -11.85
C GLU A 162 -14.13 -5.77 -10.75
N ALA A 163 -13.76 -6.81 -9.97
CA ALA A 163 -12.70 -6.72 -8.96
C ALA A 163 -11.28 -6.62 -9.57
N GLN A 164 -11.17 -6.66 -10.91
CA GLN A 164 -9.96 -6.28 -11.61
C GLN A 164 -9.73 -4.77 -11.62
N CYS A 165 -10.75 -3.96 -11.29
CA CYS A 165 -10.65 -2.50 -11.17
C CYS A 165 -10.05 -1.83 -12.42
N LEU A 166 -10.52 -2.25 -13.61
CA LEU A 166 -10.07 -1.70 -14.89
C LEU A 166 -10.58 -0.26 -15.07
N GLY A 167 -9.84 0.54 -15.85
CA GLY A 167 -10.10 1.95 -16.11
C GLY A 167 -9.35 2.90 -15.19
N GLU A 168 -9.80 4.16 -15.17
CA GLU A 168 -9.13 5.24 -14.44
C GLU A 168 -9.35 5.13 -12.92
N ASN A 169 -8.25 5.15 -12.18
CA ASN A 169 -8.23 5.17 -10.73
C ASN A 169 -7.44 6.39 -10.24
N THR A 170 -7.90 7.05 -9.17
CA THR A 170 -7.20 8.17 -8.54
C THR A 170 -6.97 7.91 -7.07
N PHE A 171 -5.72 8.08 -6.63
CA PHE A 171 -5.26 7.81 -5.27
C PHE A 171 -4.72 9.08 -4.64
N SER A 172 -4.95 9.26 -3.33
CA SER A 172 -4.47 10.43 -2.58
C SER A 172 -3.75 10.00 -1.32
N TYR A 173 -2.50 10.43 -1.19
CA TYR A 173 -1.62 10.15 -0.06
C TYR A 173 -0.68 11.32 0.19
N ALA A 174 -0.02 11.33 1.34
CA ALA A 174 0.94 12.38 1.70
C ALA A 174 2.13 11.81 2.47
N LEU A 175 3.26 12.49 2.36
CA LEU A 175 4.52 12.17 3.02
C LEU A 175 4.82 13.25 4.06
N ILE A 176 5.19 12.83 5.27
CA ILE A 176 5.62 13.73 6.35
C ILE A 176 6.94 13.21 6.94
N PRO A 177 8.08 13.79 6.53
CA PRO A 177 9.32 13.69 7.30
C PRO A 177 9.17 14.46 8.61
N HIS A 178 9.60 13.89 9.72
CA HIS A 178 9.45 14.51 11.03
C HIS A 178 10.60 14.20 11.99
N GLN A 179 10.61 14.90 13.12
CA GLN A 179 11.55 14.70 14.23
C GLN A 179 10.81 14.07 15.40
N GLY A 180 11.50 13.22 16.15
CA GLY A 180 10.96 12.45 17.25
C GLY A 180 10.08 11.31 16.77
N SER A 181 9.17 10.88 17.64
CA SER A 181 8.19 9.83 17.34
C SER A 181 6.97 10.36 16.60
N TRP A 182 6.13 9.46 16.06
CA TRP A 182 4.81 9.81 15.54
C TRP A 182 3.96 10.66 16.50
N TYR A 183 4.15 10.48 17.82
CA TYR A 183 3.43 11.18 18.86
C TYR A 183 3.91 12.63 18.98
N ASP A 184 5.23 12.84 19.06
CA ASP A 184 5.86 14.16 19.13
C ASP A 184 5.51 15.00 17.89
N ALA A 185 5.55 14.36 16.72
CA ALA A 185 5.20 14.97 15.44
C ALA A 185 3.69 15.15 15.20
N ARG A 186 2.85 14.68 16.13
CA ARG A 186 1.38 14.73 16.10
C ARG A 186 0.78 14.15 14.82
N ILE A 187 1.32 13.03 14.34
CA ILE A 187 0.92 12.42 13.05
C ILE A 187 -0.57 12.10 13.01
N SER A 188 -1.18 11.62 14.10
CA SER A 188 -2.62 11.36 14.16
C SER A 188 -3.46 12.63 13.95
N GLN A 189 -3.05 13.78 14.50
CA GLN A 189 -3.73 15.07 14.29
C GLN A 189 -3.58 15.53 12.84
N LYS A 190 -2.35 15.49 12.30
CA LYS A 190 -2.06 15.85 10.91
C LYS A 190 -2.84 14.96 9.92
N THR A 191 -3.03 13.68 10.23
CA THR A 191 -3.85 12.74 9.45
C THR A 191 -5.30 13.16 9.39
N ARG A 192 -5.90 13.53 10.53
CA ARG A 192 -7.28 14.03 10.56
C ARG A 192 -7.42 15.32 9.74
N GLN A 193 -6.50 16.26 9.90
CA GLN A 193 -6.49 17.51 9.11
C GLN A 193 -6.40 17.21 7.61
N TYR A 194 -5.50 16.32 7.19
CA TYR A 194 -5.35 15.92 5.79
C TYR A 194 -6.63 15.30 5.23
N LYS A 195 -7.32 14.45 6.00
CA LYS A 195 -8.58 13.82 5.58
C LYS A 195 -9.75 14.80 5.49
N CYS A 196 -9.84 15.75 6.42
CA CYS A 196 -10.94 16.72 6.48
C CYS A 196 -10.76 17.91 5.53
N TYR A 197 -9.55 18.16 5.01
CA TYR A 197 -9.34 19.22 4.03
C TYR A 197 -9.98 18.83 2.69
N LEU A 198 -11.00 19.60 2.29
CA LEU A 198 -11.53 19.56 0.93
C LEU A 198 -10.57 20.31 0.01
N PRO A 199 -10.25 19.75 -1.18
CA PRO A 199 -9.32 20.35 -2.13
C PRO A 199 -9.79 21.72 -2.63
#